data_AF-A0A8J8BEF9-F1
#
_entry.id   AF-A0A8J8BEF9-F1
#
_cell.length_a   1.000
_cell.length_b   1.000
_cell.length_c   1.000
_cell.angle_alpha   90.00
_cell.angle_beta   90.00
_cell.angle_gamma   90.00
#
_symmetry.space_group_name_H-M   'P 1'
#
loop_
_entity.id
_entity.type
_entity.pdbx_description
1 polymer ?
#
loop_
_entity_poly.entity_id
_entity_poly.type
_entity_poly.pdbx_seq_one_letter_code
_entity_poly.pdbx_strand_id
1 'polypeptide(L)'
;MPNRMTASGVDQGPKSRWRALALSVTLAFGVTTASAGCAAAGPSTDPAAAQVTAASTPAAQAMPSESPLAVDLTSAPATSAAPTSAAARPAAPQTHAPAPAPAPVRTSAKPTQSLCGAPQNPFGYNFCGRGGYIYSPAGGVCDYFDCINNFGNGTGYMVECNDGTYSMSGGKRGVCSYHGGRLRPVYGG
;
A
#
# COMPACT_ATOMS: atom_id res chain seq x y z
N MET A 1 54.57 0.38 3.85
CA MET A 1 53.80 1.04 2.77
C MET A 1 52.31 0.81 3.06
N PRO A 2 51.55 1.87 3.33
CA PRO A 2 50.16 1.78 3.79
C PRO A 2 49.21 1.66 2.59
N ASN A 3 48.12 0.89 2.72
CA ASN A 3 47.01 0.97 1.77
C ASN A 3 45.74 1.41 2.53
N ARG A 4 45.49 2.73 2.49
CA ARG A 4 44.23 3.35 2.87
C ARG A 4 43.18 2.97 1.83
N MET A 5 42.21 2.13 2.20
CA MET A 5 40.96 2.01 1.45
C MET A 5 39.94 2.92 2.12
N THR A 6 39.64 4.01 1.41
CA THR A 6 38.61 4.99 1.70
C THR A 6 37.22 4.36 1.62
N ALA A 7 36.54 4.24 2.76
CA ALA A 7 35.11 3.98 2.83
C ALA A 7 34.35 5.31 2.72
N SER A 8 33.91 5.64 1.51
CA SER A 8 32.91 6.69 1.25
C SER A 8 31.81 6.07 0.40
N GLY A 9 30.63 5.88 0.99
CA GLY A 9 29.50 5.27 0.31
C GLY A 9 28.28 5.17 1.22
N VAL A 10 27.92 6.28 1.87
CA VAL A 10 26.57 6.43 2.44
C VAL A 10 25.63 6.62 1.26
N ASP A 11 25.04 5.52 0.80
CA ASP A 11 23.94 5.53 -0.16
C ASP A 11 22.72 6.16 0.53
N GLN A 12 22.51 7.44 0.24
CA GLN A 12 21.31 8.17 0.61
C GLN A 12 20.19 7.67 -0.32
N GLY A 13 19.48 6.64 0.13
CA GLY A 13 18.22 6.22 -0.50
C GLY A 13 17.29 7.43 -0.72
N PRO A 14 16.41 7.38 -1.75
CA PRO A 14 15.67 8.53 -2.24
C PRO A 14 14.61 9.01 -1.23
N LYS A 15 15.06 9.75 -0.21
CA LYS A 15 14.24 10.63 0.60
C LYS A 15 13.88 11.83 -0.26
N SER A 16 12.78 11.68 -0.99
CA SER A 16 11.74 12.68 -1.23
C SER A 16 12.20 14.14 -0.99
N ARG A 17 13.02 14.67 -1.89
CA ARG A 17 13.30 16.11 -1.95
C ARG A 17 12.18 16.76 -2.75
N TRP A 18 11.04 17.00 -2.11
CA TRP A 18 10.08 18.00 -2.58
C TRP A 18 10.72 19.37 -2.36
N ARG A 19 11.64 19.75 -3.25
CA ARG A 19 11.97 21.16 -3.44
C ARG A 19 10.89 21.74 -4.31
N ALA A 20 10.05 22.54 -3.68
CA ALA A 20 9.14 23.48 -4.31
C ALA A 20 9.88 24.24 -5.43
N LEU A 21 9.58 23.89 -6.67
CA LEU A 21 9.80 24.77 -7.81
C LEU A 21 8.46 25.45 -8.07
N ALA A 22 8.29 26.61 -7.45
CA ALA A 22 7.34 27.61 -7.89
C ALA A 22 7.80 28.08 -9.28
N LEU A 23 7.23 27.47 -10.32
CA LEU A 23 7.31 27.98 -11.68
C LEU A 23 6.01 28.71 -11.98
N SER A 24 6.06 30.02 -11.76
CA SER A 24 5.07 30.99 -12.22
C SER A 24 5.07 30.98 -13.75
N VAL A 25 4.11 30.27 -14.35
CA VAL A 25 3.80 30.41 -15.78
C VAL A 25 2.57 31.30 -15.89
N THR A 26 2.82 32.60 -15.95
CA THR A 26 1.87 33.59 -16.44
C THR A 26 1.77 33.44 -17.95
N LEU A 27 0.74 32.75 -18.44
CA LEU A 27 0.38 32.80 -19.85
C LEU A 27 -0.81 33.74 -20.04
N ALA A 28 -0.50 34.95 -20.48
CA ALA A 28 -1.46 35.92 -20.97
C ALA A 28 -1.55 35.78 -22.49
N PHE A 29 -2.60 35.12 -22.97
CA PHE A 29 -3.15 35.25 -24.33
C PHE A 29 -4.64 34.87 -24.17
N GLY A 30 -5.62 35.66 -24.55
CA GLY A 30 -5.72 36.50 -25.72
C GLY A 30 -7.08 36.16 -26.34
N VAL A 31 -7.99 37.14 -26.28
CA VAL A 31 -9.41 37.14 -26.69
C VAL A 31 -9.63 36.71 -28.15
N THR A 32 -10.78 36.08 -28.46
CA THR A 32 -11.68 36.26 -29.66
C THR A 32 -12.71 35.09 -29.74
N THR A 33 -13.99 35.25 -29.38
CA THR A 33 -15.20 35.78 -30.07
C THR A 33 -15.91 34.89 -31.11
N ALA A 34 -17.22 34.65 -30.85
CA ALA A 34 -18.37 34.38 -31.75
C ALA A 34 -18.42 33.03 -32.51
N SER A 35 -19.54 32.31 -32.68
CA SER A 35 -20.95 32.73 -32.83
C SER A 35 -21.96 31.62 -32.50
N ALA A 36 -23.09 32.03 -31.93
CA ALA A 36 -24.49 31.65 -32.19
C ALA A 36 -24.87 30.26 -32.75
N GLY A 37 -25.75 29.57 -32.01
CA GLY A 37 -26.64 28.52 -32.50
C GLY A 37 -27.84 28.35 -31.56
N CYS A 38 -28.97 28.96 -31.91
CA CYS A 38 -30.23 28.96 -31.16
C CYS A 38 -31.06 27.68 -31.41
N ALA A 39 -31.64 27.10 -30.35
CA ALA A 39 -32.98 26.51 -30.41
C ALA A 39 -33.57 26.41 -28.98
N ALA A 40 -34.82 26.86 -28.88
CA ALA A 40 -35.54 27.23 -27.67
C ALA A 40 -36.47 26.12 -27.13
N ALA A 41 -36.78 26.20 -25.83
CA ALA A 41 -38.05 25.93 -25.13
C ALA A 41 -37.74 25.43 -23.70
N GLY A 42 -38.21 26.00 -22.60
CA GLY A 42 -39.09 27.13 -22.31
C GLY A 42 -39.00 27.42 -20.79
N PRO A 43 -39.66 28.49 -20.31
CA PRO A 43 -39.51 28.98 -18.95
C PRO A 43 -40.50 28.31 -17.98
N SER A 44 -40.05 28.02 -16.76
CA SER A 44 -40.94 27.93 -15.60
C SER A 44 -40.35 28.82 -14.52
N THR A 45 -40.85 30.05 -14.54
CA THR A 45 -40.88 30.94 -13.40
C THR A 45 -41.88 30.40 -12.39
N ASP A 46 -41.43 30.13 -11.17
CA ASP A 46 -42.19 30.55 -10.00
C ASP A 46 -41.23 30.94 -8.86
N PRO A 47 -41.60 31.94 -8.03
CA PRO A 47 -40.66 32.76 -7.29
C PRO A 47 -40.57 32.39 -5.80
N ALA A 48 -39.52 32.95 -5.18
CA ALA A 48 -39.50 33.49 -3.82
C ALA A 48 -40.25 32.73 -2.71
N ALA A 49 -39.49 32.13 -1.79
CA ALA A 49 -39.63 32.44 -0.36
C ALA A 49 -38.54 31.75 0.48
N ALA A 50 -38.18 32.44 1.55
CA ALA A 50 -37.53 31.94 2.75
C ALA A 50 -36.04 31.57 2.65
N GLN A 51 -35.21 32.60 2.84
CA GLN A 51 -34.06 32.48 3.72
C GLN A 51 -34.48 31.83 5.04
N VAL A 52 -33.87 30.70 5.37
CA VAL A 52 -33.74 30.27 6.76
C VAL A 52 -32.26 30.11 7.04
N THR A 53 -31.69 31.19 7.59
CA THR A 53 -30.46 31.16 8.35
C THR A 53 -30.72 30.29 9.58
N ALA A 54 -30.22 29.07 9.60
CA ALA A 54 -30.11 28.27 10.82
C ALA A 54 -28.64 27.88 10.98
N ALA A 55 -27.92 28.70 11.75
CA ALA A 55 -26.67 28.31 12.36
C ALA A 55 -26.93 27.06 13.20
N SER A 56 -26.51 25.90 12.69
CA SER A 56 -26.52 24.67 13.46
C SER A 56 -25.34 24.75 14.42
N THR A 57 -25.60 25.22 15.62
CA THR A 57 -24.72 25.04 16.77
C THR A 57 -24.45 23.53 16.88
N PRO A 58 -23.20 23.04 16.80
CA PRO A 58 -22.94 21.66 17.18
C PRO A 58 -23.24 21.55 18.68
N ALA A 59 -24.34 20.88 19.01
CA ALA A 59 -24.57 20.41 20.35
C ALA A 59 -23.39 19.51 20.72
N ALA A 60 -22.61 19.93 21.71
CA ALA A 60 -21.67 19.07 22.39
C ALA A 60 -22.47 17.88 22.93
N GLN A 61 -22.42 16.76 22.22
CA GLN A 61 -22.87 15.49 22.75
C GLN A 61 -21.91 15.17 23.90
N ALA A 62 -22.42 15.28 25.12
CA ALA A 62 -21.77 14.76 26.31
C ALA A 62 -21.37 13.31 26.02
N MET A 63 -20.07 13.03 26.03
CA MET A 63 -19.61 11.66 26.08
C MET A 63 -20.22 11.00 27.33
N PRO A 64 -20.78 9.78 27.25
CA PRO A 64 -21.01 9.00 28.45
C PRO A 64 -19.65 8.80 29.13
N SER A 65 -19.53 9.34 30.33
CA SER A 65 -18.47 9.01 31.28
C SER A 65 -18.71 7.58 31.73
N GLU A 66 -18.19 6.61 30.99
CA GLU A 66 -18.11 5.24 31.46
C GLU A 66 -17.07 5.19 32.57
N SER A 67 -17.57 5.02 33.80
CA SER A 67 -16.74 4.63 34.94
C SER A 67 -15.96 3.36 34.59
N PRO A 68 -14.63 3.35 34.65
CA PRO A 68 -13.91 2.09 34.63
C PRO A 68 -14.21 1.37 35.95
N LEU A 69 -15.06 0.35 35.88
CA LEU A 69 -15.10 -0.68 36.91
C LEU A 69 -13.75 -1.37 36.90
N ALA A 70 -12.95 -1.10 37.92
CA ALA A 70 -11.78 -1.89 38.27
C ALA A 70 -12.24 -3.33 38.53
N VAL A 71 -11.93 -4.23 37.60
CA VAL A 71 -11.93 -5.67 37.86
C VAL A 71 -10.53 -6.06 38.33
N ASP A 72 -10.40 -6.03 39.65
CA ASP A 72 -9.27 -6.56 40.40
C ASP A 72 -9.36 -8.10 40.42
N LEU A 73 -8.29 -8.72 39.90
CA LEU A 73 -7.68 -10.02 40.24
C LEU A 73 -8.52 -11.31 40.22
N THR A 74 -8.02 -12.31 39.48
CA THR A 74 -7.67 -13.62 40.06
C THR A 74 -6.70 -14.37 39.14
N SER A 75 -5.57 -14.74 39.72
CA SER A 75 -4.48 -15.50 39.10
C SER A 75 -4.85 -16.97 38.84
N ALA A 76 -4.37 -17.51 37.73
CA ALA A 76 -4.11 -18.95 37.60
C ALA A 76 -2.78 -19.16 36.86
N PRO A 77 -1.69 -19.52 37.57
CA PRO A 77 -0.52 -20.10 36.94
C PRO A 77 -0.71 -21.62 36.88
N ALA A 78 -0.79 -22.20 35.68
CA ALA A 78 -0.77 -23.65 35.54
C ALA A 78 -0.09 -24.09 34.23
N THR A 79 1.10 -24.68 34.42
CA THR A 79 1.70 -25.81 33.68
C THR A 79 1.89 -25.64 32.16
N SER A 80 3.12 -25.44 31.67
CA SER A 80 4.20 -26.45 31.59
C SER A 80 3.76 -27.76 30.94
N ALA A 81 3.93 -27.85 29.63
CA ALA A 81 4.55 -28.99 28.96
C ALA A 81 5.08 -28.54 27.60
N ALA A 82 6.39 -28.34 27.50
CA ALA A 82 7.08 -28.24 26.23
C ALA A 82 6.96 -29.59 25.50
N PRO A 83 6.63 -29.64 24.20
CA PRO A 83 6.80 -30.87 23.43
C PRO A 83 8.29 -31.20 23.35
N THR A 84 8.66 -32.33 23.92
CA THR A 84 9.95 -32.99 23.77
C THR A 84 10.25 -33.16 22.28
N SER A 85 11.12 -32.32 21.75
CA SER A 85 11.72 -32.55 20.43
C SER A 85 12.65 -33.75 20.57
N ALA A 86 12.18 -34.91 20.15
CA ALA A 86 13.00 -36.10 20.03
C ALA A 86 14.12 -35.79 19.03
N ALA A 87 15.33 -35.62 19.55
CA ALA A 87 16.54 -35.49 18.74
C ALA A 87 16.67 -36.76 17.88
N ALA A 88 16.37 -36.62 16.60
CA ALA A 88 16.71 -37.63 15.62
C ALA A 88 18.23 -37.79 15.62
N ARG A 89 18.66 -39.03 15.85
CA ARG A 89 20.03 -39.53 15.78
C ARG A 89 20.75 -38.96 14.54
N PRO A 90 21.97 -38.41 14.68
CA PRO A 90 22.79 -38.02 13.55
C PRO A 90 23.02 -39.23 12.64
N ALA A 91 22.43 -39.20 11.45
CA ALA A 91 22.82 -40.11 10.38
C ALA A 91 24.26 -39.78 9.98
N ALA A 92 25.08 -40.81 9.82
CA ALA A 92 26.47 -40.67 9.40
C ALA A 92 26.59 -39.80 8.13
N PRO A 93 27.65 -38.98 7.99
CA PRO A 93 27.88 -38.21 6.78
C PRO A 93 28.06 -39.17 5.60
N GLN A 94 27.08 -39.26 4.72
CA GLN A 94 27.30 -39.85 3.41
C GLN A 94 28.07 -38.82 2.59
N THR A 95 29.35 -39.10 2.35
CA THR A 95 30.16 -38.41 1.36
C THR A 95 29.61 -38.75 -0.02
N HIS A 96 28.59 -38.01 -0.46
CA HIS A 96 28.15 -38.05 -1.83
C HIS A 96 29.25 -37.44 -2.71
N ALA A 97 29.66 -38.19 -3.72
CA ALA A 97 30.51 -37.68 -4.78
C ALA A 97 29.89 -36.38 -5.35
N PRO A 98 30.68 -35.34 -5.63
CA PRO A 98 30.16 -34.10 -6.18
C PRO A 98 29.44 -34.40 -7.49
N ALA A 99 28.13 -34.16 -7.50
CA ALA A 99 27.35 -34.20 -8.72
C ALA A 99 27.94 -33.19 -9.71
N PRO A 100 28.02 -33.52 -11.01
CA PRO A 100 28.46 -32.58 -12.03
C PRO A 100 27.66 -31.28 -11.89
N ALA A 101 28.36 -30.15 -11.80
CA ALA A 101 27.73 -28.85 -11.70
C ALA A 101 26.72 -28.70 -12.86
N PRO A 102 25.43 -28.50 -12.59
CA PRO A 102 24.44 -28.34 -13.64
C PRO A 102 24.86 -27.18 -14.53
N ALA A 103 24.88 -27.41 -15.84
CA ALA A 103 25.14 -26.37 -16.82
C ALA A 103 24.21 -25.18 -16.56
N PRO A 104 24.69 -23.93 -16.69
CA PRO A 104 23.86 -22.75 -16.48
C PRO A 104 22.68 -22.80 -17.45
N VAL A 105 21.49 -23.09 -16.90
CA VAL A 105 20.25 -23.05 -17.65
C VAL A 105 20.09 -21.60 -18.09
N ARG A 106 20.09 -21.36 -19.40
CA ARG A 106 19.81 -20.05 -19.96
C ARG A 106 18.35 -19.72 -19.61
N THR A 107 18.17 -18.90 -18.58
CA THR A 107 16.88 -18.38 -18.18
C THR A 107 16.36 -17.55 -19.35
N SER A 108 15.34 -18.05 -20.05
CA SER A 108 14.58 -17.23 -21.00
C SER A 108 14.13 -15.97 -20.28
N ALA A 109 14.58 -14.81 -20.76
CA ALA A 109 14.18 -13.53 -20.19
C ALA A 109 12.64 -13.42 -20.26
N LYS A 110 12.01 -13.32 -19.09
CA LYS A 110 10.56 -13.14 -18.96
C LYS A 110 10.15 -11.89 -19.75
N PRO A 111 9.03 -11.91 -20.51
CA PRO A 111 8.56 -10.75 -21.25
C PRO A 111 8.49 -9.52 -20.34
N THR A 112 9.01 -8.39 -20.81
CA THR A 112 8.96 -7.11 -20.09
C THR A 112 7.52 -6.61 -20.07
N GLN A 113 6.74 -7.09 -19.10
CA GLN A 113 5.37 -6.65 -18.91
C GLN A 113 5.36 -5.16 -18.54
N SER A 114 4.47 -4.38 -19.16
CA SER A 114 4.24 -3.00 -18.75
C SER A 114 3.69 -2.99 -17.33
N LEU A 115 4.39 -2.34 -16.40
CA LEU A 115 4.05 -2.36 -14.97
C LEU A 115 3.23 -1.14 -14.50
N CYS A 116 3.00 -0.17 -15.40
CA CYS A 116 2.25 1.07 -15.13
C CYS A 116 2.72 1.80 -13.86
N GLY A 117 4.03 1.87 -13.67
CA GLY A 117 4.66 2.50 -12.52
C GLY A 117 4.90 1.56 -11.33
N ALA A 118 4.43 0.31 -11.36
CA ALA A 118 4.84 -0.67 -10.37
C ALA A 118 6.33 -1.02 -10.54
N PRO A 119 7.06 -1.24 -9.44
CA PRO A 119 8.45 -1.69 -9.50
C PRO A 119 8.55 -3.11 -10.07
N GLN A 120 9.69 -3.42 -10.69
CA GLN A 120 10.00 -4.70 -11.33
C GLN A 120 10.06 -5.86 -10.32
N ASN A 121 8.96 -6.57 -10.15
CA ASN A 121 8.82 -7.62 -9.14
C ASN A 121 8.74 -9.02 -9.77
N PRO A 122 9.20 -10.07 -9.05
CA PRO A 122 9.20 -11.44 -9.58
C PRO A 122 7.78 -12.01 -9.77
N PHE A 123 6.81 -11.48 -9.04
CA PHE A 123 5.43 -11.98 -9.00
C PHE A 123 4.59 -11.56 -10.20
N GLY A 124 5.08 -10.64 -11.05
CA GLY A 124 4.33 -10.12 -12.19
C GLY A 124 3.21 -9.15 -11.78
N TYR A 125 3.29 -8.56 -10.59
CA TYR A 125 2.31 -7.59 -10.13
C TYR A 125 2.48 -6.24 -10.83
N ASN A 126 1.37 -5.57 -11.11
CA ASN A 126 1.34 -4.34 -11.87
C ASN A 126 0.25 -3.39 -11.36
N PHE A 127 0.29 -2.12 -11.80
CA PHE A 127 -0.73 -1.11 -11.50
C PHE A 127 -1.58 -0.73 -12.71
N CYS A 128 -1.61 -1.57 -13.74
CA CYS A 128 -2.18 -1.21 -15.02
C CYS A 128 -3.70 -1.28 -15.09
N GLY A 129 -4.39 -1.73 -14.03
CA GLY A 129 -5.81 -2.07 -14.16
C GLY A 129 -6.06 -3.30 -15.03
N ARG A 130 -5.01 -4.03 -15.41
CA ARG A 130 -5.07 -5.21 -16.27
C ARG A 130 -4.78 -6.45 -15.45
N GLY A 131 -5.52 -7.51 -15.74
CA GLY A 131 -5.55 -8.74 -14.96
C GLY A 131 -6.50 -8.65 -13.76
N GLY A 132 -6.35 -9.59 -12.82
CA GLY A 132 -7.23 -9.72 -11.67
C GLY A 132 -6.69 -9.03 -10.41
N TYR A 133 -7.59 -8.65 -9.51
CA TYR A 133 -7.23 -8.28 -8.15
C TYR A 133 -6.54 -9.45 -7.43
N ILE A 134 -5.52 -9.14 -6.62
CA ILE A 134 -4.76 -10.16 -5.90
C ILE A 134 -5.37 -10.36 -4.51
N TYR A 135 -6.13 -11.44 -4.33
CA TYR A 135 -6.73 -11.84 -3.05
C TYR A 135 -5.87 -12.83 -2.26
N SER A 136 -4.89 -13.45 -2.92
CA SER A 136 -3.95 -14.37 -2.31
C SER A 136 -2.57 -14.05 -2.87
N PRO A 137 -1.83 -13.12 -2.24
CA PRO A 137 -0.50 -12.76 -2.70
C PRO A 137 0.45 -13.95 -2.52
N ALA A 138 1.47 -14.01 -3.38
CA ALA A 138 2.50 -15.03 -3.30
C ALA A 138 3.26 -14.95 -1.96
N GLY A 139 3.76 -16.10 -1.51
CA GLY A 139 4.66 -16.13 -0.35
C GLY A 139 5.89 -15.25 -0.59
N GLY A 140 6.31 -14.52 0.45
CA GLY A 140 7.46 -13.62 0.39
C GLY A 140 7.18 -12.27 -0.30
N VAL A 141 5.90 -11.92 -0.55
CA VAL A 141 5.55 -10.60 -1.12
C VAL A 141 6.09 -9.45 -0.26
N CYS A 142 6.10 -9.61 1.06
CA CYS A 142 6.59 -8.60 2.01
C CYS A 142 8.12 -8.54 2.14
N ASP A 143 8.84 -9.46 1.50
CA ASP A 143 10.30 -9.36 1.35
C ASP A 143 10.68 -8.43 0.19
N TYR A 144 9.73 -8.19 -0.74
CA TYR A 144 9.93 -7.34 -1.91
C TYR A 144 9.19 -5.99 -1.78
N PHE A 145 8.00 -6.00 -1.19
CA PHE A 145 7.16 -4.83 -0.98
C PHE A 145 7.08 -4.49 0.51
N ASP A 146 7.02 -3.20 0.84
CA ASP A 146 6.88 -2.75 2.23
C ASP A 146 5.45 -2.99 2.73
N CYS A 147 5.21 -4.15 3.33
CA CYS A 147 3.89 -4.52 3.85
C CYS A 147 3.64 -3.88 5.22
N ILE A 148 2.39 -3.47 5.46
CA ILE A 148 1.95 -3.13 6.82
C ILE A 148 2.05 -4.36 7.75
N ASN A 149 2.27 -4.16 9.05
CA ASN A 149 2.40 -5.26 10.03
C ASN A 149 1.25 -6.27 9.99
N ASN A 150 0.03 -5.83 9.69
CA ASN A 150 -1.16 -6.68 9.66
C ASN A 150 -1.50 -7.25 8.27
N PHE A 151 -0.57 -7.20 7.31
CA PHE A 151 -0.82 -7.58 5.91
C PHE A 151 -1.37 -9.01 5.79
N GLY A 152 -0.77 -9.98 6.47
CA GLY A 152 -1.19 -11.39 6.37
C GLY A 152 -2.60 -11.69 6.89
N ASN A 153 -3.19 -10.80 7.70
CA ASN A 153 -4.53 -10.98 8.27
C ASN A 153 -5.62 -10.26 7.47
N GLY A 154 -5.25 -9.55 6.39
CA GLY A 154 -6.23 -8.88 5.54
C GLY A 154 -7.04 -9.86 4.70
N THR A 155 -8.32 -9.57 4.50
CA THR A 155 -9.25 -10.43 3.73
C THR A 155 -9.75 -9.76 2.43
N GLY A 156 -9.14 -8.64 2.04
CA GLY A 156 -9.44 -7.92 0.82
C GLY A 156 -8.49 -8.30 -0.31
N TYR A 157 -8.41 -7.46 -1.33
CA TYR A 157 -7.33 -7.53 -2.32
C TYR A 157 -6.15 -6.63 -1.94
N MET A 158 -4.99 -6.91 -2.52
CA MET A 158 -3.77 -6.14 -2.30
C MET A 158 -3.88 -4.72 -2.87
N VAL A 159 -3.54 -3.72 -2.06
CA VAL A 159 -3.51 -2.30 -2.42
C VAL A 159 -2.18 -1.67 -2.01
N GLU A 160 -1.78 -0.63 -2.73
CA GLU A 160 -0.77 0.33 -2.30
C GLU A 160 -1.46 1.48 -1.54
N CYS A 161 -0.96 1.78 -0.36
CA CYS A 161 -1.36 2.92 0.46
C CYS A 161 -0.60 4.18 0.03
N ASN A 162 -1.04 5.36 0.47
CA ASN A 162 -0.48 6.63 0.00
C ASN A 162 0.96 6.91 0.48
N ASP A 163 1.39 6.22 1.55
CA ASP A 163 2.76 6.25 2.05
C ASP A 163 3.70 5.23 1.36
N GLY A 164 3.20 4.47 0.38
CA GLY A 164 3.96 3.46 -0.35
C GLY A 164 3.96 2.07 0.30
N THR A 165 3.31 1.91 1.45
CA THR A 165 3.13 0.58 2.08
C THR A 165 2.01 -0.21 1.42
N TYR A 166 1.99 -1.52 1.61
CA TYR A 166 1.01 -2.43 1.01
C TYR A 166 0.10 -3.05 2.06
N SER A 167 -1.18 -3.19 1.72
CA SER A 167 -2.21 -3.74 2.61
C SER A 167 -3.10 -4.76 1.88
N MET A 168 -3.58 -5.78 2.60
CA MET A 168 -4.60 -6.75 2.16
C MET A 168 -6.03 -6.32 2.56
N SER A 169 -6.29 -5.02 2.68
CA SER A 169 -7.62 -4.49 3.05
C SER A 169 -8.39 -3.88 1.88
N GLY A 170 -7.98 -4.14 0.63
CA GLY A 170 -8.67 -3.65 -0.57
C GLY A 170 -10.14 -4.04 -0.61
N GLY A 171 -10.99 -3.14 -1.14
CA GLY A 171 -12.44 -3.33 -1.20
C GLY A 171 -13.19 -3.03 0.11
N LYS A 172 -12.48 -2.70 1.20
CA LYS A 172 -13.10 -2.34 2.49
C LYS A 172 -13.17 -0.83 2.69
N ARG A 173 -14.15 -0.37 3.47
CA ARG A 173 -14.21 1.03 3.96
C ARG A 173 -13.02 1.30 4.88
N GLY A 174 -12.42 2.48 4.78
CA GLY A 174 -11.27 2.87 5.61
C GLY A 174 -9.96 2.18 5.23
N VAL A 175 -9.85 1.59 4.04
CA VAL A 175 -8.59 1.01 3.55
C VAL A 175 -7.44 2.01 3.65
N CYS A 176 -6.34 1.55 4.25
CA CYS A 176 -5.13 2.37 4.46
C CYS A 176 -5.39 3.65 5.28
N SER A 177 -6.42 3.74 6.13
CA SER A 177 -6.75 4.99 6.85
C SER A 177 -5.59 5.52 7.71
N TYR A 178 -4.81 4.63 8.31
CA TYR A 178 -3.60 4.98 9.08
C TYR A 178 -2.37 5.31 8.21
N HIS A 179 -2.47 5.05 6.91
CA HIS A 179 -1.41 5.15 5.89
C HIS A 179 -1.77 6.17 4.79
N GLY A 180 -2.55 7.20 5.15
CA GLY A 180 -2.95 8.29 4.24
C GLY A 180 -4.02 7.91 3.22
N GLY A 181 -4.68 6.77 3.38
CA GLY A 181 -5.70 6.25 2.49
C GLY A 181 -5.14 5.39 1.36
N ARG A 182 -6.05 4.81 0.57
CA ARG A 182 -5.71 3.98 -0.58
C ARG A 182 -5.17 4.85 -1.71
N LEU A 183 -3.98 4.53 -2.19
CA LEU A 183 -3.46 5.12 -3.42
C LEU A 183 -4.04 4.39 -4.63
N ARG A 184 -3.78 3.09 -4.76
CA ARG A 184 -4.25 2.29 -5.90
C ARG A 184 -4.30 0.78 -5.63
N PRO A 185 -5.12 0.03 -6.37
CA PRO A 185 -5.10 -1.44 -6.39
C PRO A 185 -3.85 -2.01 -7.06
N VAL A 186 -3.44 -3.20 -6.61
CA VAL A 186 -2.41 -4.03 -7.25
C VAL A 186 -3.09 -5.15 -8.03
N TYR A 187 -2.62 -5.40 -9.25
CA TYR A 187 -3.15 -6.42 -10.16
C TYR A 187 -2.10 -7.47 -10.47
N GLY A 188 -2.55 -8.72 -10.70
CA GLY A 188 -1.72 -9.76 -11.30
C GLY A 188 -1.59 -9.54 -12.81
N GLY A 189 -0.40 -9.77 -13.38
CA GLY A 189 -0.10 -9.65 -14.80
C GLY A 189 0.04 -10.97 -15.53
#